data_AF-A0AAU4EQT4-F1
#
_entry.id   AF-A0AAU4EQT4-F1
#
_cell.length_a   1.000
_cell.length_b   1.000
_cell.length_c   1.000
_cell.angle_alpha   90.00
_cell.angle_beta   90.00
_cell.angle_gamma   90.00
#
_symmetry.space_group_name_H-M   'P 1'
#
loop_
_entity.id
_entity.type
_entity.pdbx_description
1 polymer ?
#
loop_
_entity_poly.entity_id
_entity_poly.type
_entity_poly.pdbx_seq_one_letter_code
_entity_poly.pdbx_strand_id
1 'polypeptide(L)'
;MQPNFLIRRAVQLGLAANALRPLRARSTSIPAFFAGWLTSELAPQFLALTAADTAVHLARHGARDRSTRVGLALAAATAVGLGASIRTGHGARDEIERALREALGDDYAEELGRSDLGLPWGELALPFRMGAPDVHVDRNIAYAPGGKRFLLDVYRPLEPVTGAPVLLQVHGGAWVIGNKEEQGRPLMRYLARRGWVCVAINYPLSPTHRWPAHIVAAKRSLAWIRSEIAAYGGDPDFVAVTGGSAGGHLSSLLALTQNDPALQPGFEDVDTSVQACAPHYGVYDFAATSGSPASKYRLEGLLARRVFAADRDPVKHLDDYIAASPFDRVSSEAPPFFVIHGRDDSLVPVREAREFVRRLREKSPNPVAYAELAGAQHAFDVFTSVRSAHVVRGVARFLDHTYLQWKAAQ
;
A
#
# COMPACT_ATOMS: atom_id res chain seq x y z
N MET A 1 22.76 -30.20 -2.93
CA MET A 1 22.00 -31.12 -3.81
C MET A 1 20.88 -30.34 -4.46
N GLN A 2 20.74 -30.36 -5.78
CA GLN A 2 19.54 -29.78 -6.41
C GLN A 2 18.33 -30.69 -6.13
N PRO A 3 17.19 -30.15 -5.68
CA PRO A 3 15.99 -30.95 -5.45
C PRO A 3 15.55 -31.65 -6.74
N ASN A 4 15.16 -32.92 -6.66
CA ASN A 4 14.67 -33.68 -7.81
C ASN A 4 13.35 -33.06 -8.34
N PHE A 5 12.97 -33.41 -9.57
CA PHE A 5 11.81 -32.81 -10.25
C PHE A 5 10.54 -32.88 -9.39
N LEU A 6 10.24 -34.05 -8.83
CA LEU A 6 9.05 -34.26 -7.99
C LEU A 6 9.01 -33.32 -6.78
N ILE A 7 10.11 -33.17 -6.05
CA ILE A 7 10.20 -32.26 -4.88
C ILE A 7 9.98 -30.81 -5.32
N ARG A 8 10.60 -30.37 -6.42
CA ARG A 8 10.38 -29.02 -6.95
C ARG A 8 8.91 -28.76 -7.28
N ARG A 9 8.23 -29.72 -7.94
CA ARG A 9 6.81 -29.60 -8.29
C ARG A 9 5.91 -29.58 -7.05
N ALA A 10 6.21 -30.41 -6.04
CA ALA A 10 5.47 -30.42 -4.78
C ALA A 10 5.59 -29.08 -4.03
N VAL A 11 6.78 -28.50 -3.97
CA VAL A 11 7.01 -27.17 -3.38
C VAL A 11 6.23 -26.10 -4.13
N GLN A 12 6.28 -26.09 -5.46
CA GLN A 12 5.53 -25.11 -6.27
C GLN A 12 4.02 -25.23 -6.11
N LEU A 13 3.48 -26.45 -6.01
CA LEU A 13 2.07 -26.64 -5.70
C LEU A 13 1.71 -26.12 -4.31
N GLY A 14 2.56 -26.35 -3.30
CA GLY A 14 2.39 -25.79 -1.96
C GLY A 14 2.36 -24.26 -1.95
N LEU A 15 3.25 -23.62 -2.71
CA LEU A 15 3.27 -22.16 -2.89
C LEU A 15 1.98 -21.65 -3.56
N ALA A 16 1.55 -22.28 -4.66
CA ALA A 16 0.32 -21.90 -5.36
C ALA A 16 -0.93 -22.09 -4.48
N ALA A 17 -0.98 -23.18 -3.70
CA ALA A 17 -2.07 -23.42 -2.75
C ALA A 17 -2.10 -22.35 -1.65
N ASN A 18 -0.95 -21.98 -1.09
CA ASN A 18 -0.84 -20.90 -0.11
C ASN A 18 -1.20 -19.52 -0.71
N ALA A 19 -0.91 -19.27 -1.98
CA ALA A 19 -1.31 -18.03 -2.66
C ALA A 19 -2.84 -17.91 -2.81
N LEU A 20 -3.53 -19.02 -3.04
CA LEU A 20 -4.99 -19.04 -3.17
C LEU A 20 -5.71 -19.05 -1.82
N ARG A 21 -5.13 -19.75 -0.84
CA ARG A 21 -5.67 -19.88 0.52
C ARG A 21 -4.52 -19.82 1.52
N PRO A 22 -4.12 -18.61 1.93
CA PRO A 22 -3.01 -18.44 2.85
C PRO A 22 -3.28 -19.11 4.19
N LEU A 23 -2.23 -19.66 4.80
CA LEU A 23 -2.31 -20.11 6.17
C LEU A 23 -2.48 -18.90 7.11
N ARG A 24 -3.51 -18.93 7.93
CA ARG A 24 -3.87 -17.83 8.85
C ARG A 24 -3.53 -18.11 10.32
N ALA A 25 -2.77 -19.17 10.58
CA ALA A 25 -2.35 -19.47 11.95
C ALA A 25 -1.28 -18.48 12.42
N ARG A 26 -1.30 -18.16 13.72
CA ARG A 26 -0.45 -17.11 14.31
C ARG A 26 1.06 -17.33 14.08
N SER A 27 1.52 -18.58 14.15
CA SER A 27 2.94 -18.93 13.96
C SER A 27 3.36 -18.99 12.50
N THR A 28 2.42 -19.03 11.55
CA THR A 28 2.70 -19.19 10.13
C THR A 28 2.38 -17.95 9.30
N SER A 29 1.81 -16.90 9.88
CA SER A 29 1.34 -15.70 9.17
C SER A 29 2.43 -14.98 8.38
N ILE A 30 3.63 -14.81 8.95
CA ILE A 30 4.75 -14.12 8.26
C ILE A 30 5.32 -14.98 7.12
N PRO A 31 5.70 -16.27 7.31
CA PRO A 31 6.11 -17.11 6.19
C PRO A 31 5.04 -17.27 5.12
N ALA A 32 3.77 -17.44 5.51
CA ALA A 32 2.65 -17.57 4.60
C ALA A 32 2.41 -16.28 3.80
N PHE A 33 2.60 -15.11 4.43
CA PHE A 33 2.60 -13.81 3.76
C PHE A 33 3.65 -13.78 2.65
N PHE A 34 4.94 -13.94 2.96
CA PHE A 34 5.99 -13.81 1.96
C PHE A 34 5.83 -14.81 0.80
N ALA A 35 5.51 -16.06 1.13
CA ALA A 35 5.28 -17.10 0.13
C ALA A 35 4.04 -16.80 -0.73
N GLY A 36 2.93 -16.39 -0.11
CA GLY A 36 1.67 -16.13 -0.80
C GLY A 36 1.74 -14.89 -1.67
N TRP A 37 2.28 -13.79 -1.12
CA TRP A 37 2.42 -12.51 -1.80
C TRP A 37 3.29 -12.62 -3.06
N LEU A 38 4.50 -13.16 -2.96
CA LEU A 38 5.36 -13.34 -4.13
C LEU A 38 4.71 -14.26 -5.16
N THR A 39 4.02 -15.31 -4.71
CA THR A 39 3.38 -16.27 -5.62
C THR A 39 2.15 -15.70 -6.33
N SER A 40 1.32 -14.90 -5.65
CA SER A 40 0.14 -14.29 -6.26
C SER A 40 0.51 -13.18 -7.24
N GLU A 41 1.44 -12.31 -6.85
CA GLU A 41 1.79 -11.12 -7.64
C GLU A 41 2.76 -11.44 -8.79
N LEU A 42 3.55 -12.51 -8.68
CA LEU A 42 4.41 -13.03 -9.75
C LEU A 42 3.83 -14.25 -10.46
N ALA A 43 2.52 -14.47 -10.38
CA ALA A 43 1.89 -15.67 -10.94
C ALA A 43 2.17 -15.88 -12.45
N PRO A 44 2.15 -14.85 -13.33
CA PRO A 44 2.56 -15.01 -14.72
C PRO A 44 4.01 -15.50 -14.90
N GLN A 45 4.93 -14.95 -14.11
CA GLN A 45 6.35 -15.29 -14.15
C GLN A 45 6.57 -16.71 -13.63
N PHE A 46 5.91 -17.10 -12.53
CA PHE A 46 5.98 -18.46 -12.03
C PHE A 46 5.33 -19.48 -12.97
N LEU A 47 4.28 -19.10 -13.70
CA LEU A 47 3.67 -19.97 -14.71
C LEU A 47 4.65 -20.22 -15.86
N ALA A 48 5.31 -19.17 -16.36
CA ALA A 48 6.34 -19.28 -17.41
C ALA A 48 7.54 -20.14 -16.94
N LEU A 49 8.03 -19.92 -15.72
CA LEU A 49 9.13 -20.71 -15.14
C LEU A 49 8.73 -22.18 -14.93
N THR A 50 7.50 -22.43 -14.51
CA THR A 50 6.94 -23.78 -14.34
C THR A 50 6.89 -24.52 -15.69
N ALA A 51 6.41 -23.85 -16.74
CA ALA A 51 6.38 -24.41 -18.09
C ALA A 51 7.80 -24.68 -18.62
N ALA A 52 8.72 -23.73 -18.47
CA ALA A 52 10.10 -23.87 -18.93
C ALA A 52 10.85 -25.03 -18.24
N ASP A 53 10.81 -25.12 -16.90
CA ASP A 53 11.45 -26.24 -16.17
C ASP A 53 10.82 -27.59 -16.55
N THR A 54 9.49 -27.62 -16.76
CA THR A 54 8.79 -28.84 -17.20
C THR A 54 9.24 -29.27 -18.60
N ALA A 55 9.36 -28.33 -19.55
CA ALA A 55 9.83 -28.61 -20.90
C ALA A 55 11.30 -29.11 -20.89
N VAL A 56 12.18 -28.46 -20.14
CA VAL A 56 13.59 -28.89 -19.99
C VAL A 56 13.68 -30.29 -19.36
N HIS A 57 12.85 -30.58 -18.36
CA HIS A 57 12.83 -31.89 -17.73
C HIS A 57 12.41 -32.99 -18.71
N LEU A 58 11.32 -32.77 -19.45
CA LEU A 58 10.80 -33.69 -20.47
C LEU A 58 11.80 -33.92 -21.60
N ALA A 59 12.49 -32.88 -22.07
CA ALA A 59 13.50 -32.99 -23.11
C ALA A 59 14.70 -33.88 -22.68
N ARG A 60 15.05 -33.86 -21.40
CA ARG A 60 16.20 -34.62 -20.87
C ARG A 60 15.87 -36.05 -20.42
N HIS A 61 14.67 -36.28 -19.91
CA HIS A 61 14.33 -37.55 -19.23
C HIS A 61 13.12 -38.27 -19.84
N GLY A 62 12.39 -37.63 -20.76
CA GLY A 62 11.11 -38.14 -21.27
C GLY A 62 10.03 -38.16 -20.18
N ALA A 63 8.98 -38.97 -20.37
CA ALA A 63 7.86 -39.12 -19.43
C ALA A 63 7.62 -40.59 -19.01
N ARG A 64 8.68 -41.40 -18.99
CA ARG A 64 8.57 -42.87 -18.90
C ARG A 64 8.34 -43.38 -17.49
N ASP A 65 8.96 -42.77 -16.49
CA ASP A 65 8.87 -43.22 -15.10
C ASP A 65 7.67 -42.63 -14.35
N ARG A 66 7.27 -43.29 -13.26
CA ARG A 66 6.12 -42.88 -12.44
C ARG A 66 6.36 -41.53 -11.76
N SER A 67 7.58 -41.23 -11.33
CA SER A 67 7.91 -39.97 -10.64
C SER A 67 7.71 -38.78 -11.57
N THR A 68 8.13 -38.90 -12.83
CA THR A 68 7.93 -37.88 -13.85
C THR A 68 6.44 -37.67 -14.14
N ARG A 69 5.65 -38.74 -14.31
CA ARG A 69 4.20 -38.62 -14.51
C ARG A 69 3.49 -37.92 -13.35
N VAL A 70 3.86 -38.23 -12.10
CA VAL A 70 3.34 -37.52 -10.92
C VAL A 70 3.79 -36.07 -10.94
N GLY A 71 5.06 -35.79 -11.22
CA GLY A 71 5.59 -34.42 -11.33
C GLY A 71 4.87 -33.58 -12.39
N LEU A 72 4.49 -34.16 -13.53
CA LEU A 72 3.70 -33.50 -14.56
C LEU A 72 2.28 -33.18 -14.08
N ALA A 73 1.63 -34.11 -13.37
CA ALA A 73 0.32 -33.86 -12.76
C ALA A 73 0.38 -32.72 -11.73
N LEU A 74 1.43 -32.68 -10.90
CA LEU A 74 1.68 -31.58 -9.97
C LEU A 74 1.93 -30.26 -10.71
N ALA A 75 2.70 -30.27 -11.81
CA ALA A 75 2.93 -29.08 -12.63
C ALA A 75 1.63 -28.53 -13.24
N ALA A 76 0.76 -29.42 -13.74
CA ALA A 76 -0.55 -29.05 -14.26
C ALA A 76 -1.44 -28.44 -13.16
N ALA A 77 -1.47 -29.04 -11.96
CA ALA A 77 -2.18 -28.50 -10.82
C ALA A 77 -1.64 -27.12 -10.38
N THR A 78 -0.31 -26.95 -10.35
CA THR A 78 0.33 -25.64 -10.11
C THR A 78 -0.10 -24.62 -11.15
N ALA A 79 -0.10 -24.99 -12.44
CA ALA A 79 -0.50 -24.09 -13.52
C ALA A 79 -1.96 -23.64 -13.39
N VAL A 80 -2.89 -24.53 -13.01
CA VAL A 80 -4.28 -24.18 -12.70
C VAL A 80 -4.34 -23.18 -11.55
N GLY A 81 -3.59 -23.42 -10.47
CA GLY A 81 -3.54 -22.54 -9.32
C GLY A 81 -3.02 -21.14 -9.66
N LEU A 82 -1.91 -21.05 -10.39
CA LEU A 82 -1.36 -19.78 -10.86
C LEU A 82 -2.30 -19.08 -11.84
N GLY A 83 -2.96 -19.81 -12.73
CA GLY A 83 -3.99 -19.26 -13.63
C GLY A 83 -5.19 -18.67 -12.87
N ALA A 84 -5.58 -19.27 -11.74
CA ALA A 84 -6.59 -18.69 -10.85
C ALA A 84 -6.10 -17.41 -10.15
N SER A 85 -4.83 -17.35 -9.72
CA SER A 85 -4.23 -16.12 -9.19
C SER A 85 -4.19 -15.00 -10.23
N ILE A 86 -3.82 -15.29 -11.49
CA ILE A 86 -3.80 -14.32 -12.59
C ILE A 86 -5.21 -13.78 -12.86
N ARG A 87 -6.21 -14.66 -12.95
CA ARG A 87 -7.62 -14.26 -13.13
C ARG A 87 -8.08 -13.34 -12.00
N THR A 88 -7.76 -13.70 -10.76
CA THR A 88 -8.09 -12.88 -9.60
C THR A 88 -7.34 -11.54 -9.63
N GLY A 89 -6.11 -11.50 -10.17
CA GLY A 89 -5.36 -10.27 -10.40
C GLY A 89 -6.06 -9.31 -11.36
N HIS A 90 -6.60 -9.82 -12.46
CA HIS A 90 -7.41 -9.03 -13.39
C HIS A 90 -8.75 -8.57 -12.79
N GLY A 91 -9.37 -9.39 -11.93
CA GLY A 91 -10.60 -9.05 -11.23
C GLY A 91 -10.50 -7.79 -10.35
N ALA A 92 -9.28 -7.40 -9.96
CA ALA A 92 -9.04 -6.14 -9.24
C ALA A 92 -9.54 -4.92 -10.01
N ARG A 93 -9.52 -4.95 -11.35
CA ARG A 93 -10.08 -3.88 -12.19
C ARG A 93 -11.54 -3.62 -11.83
N ASP A 94 -12.35 -4.67 -11.74
CA ASP A 94 -13.79 -4.57 -11.51
C ASP A 94 -14.10 -4.20 -10.06
N GLU A 95 -13.30 -4.70 -9.11
CA GLU A 95 -13.39 -4.33 -7.70
C GLU A 95 -13.11 -2.84 -7.48
N ILE A 96 -12.09 -2.31 -8.15
CA ILE A 96 -11.74 -0.88 -8.12
C ILE A 96 -12.81 -0.05 -8.82
N GLU A 97 -13.25 -0.46 -10.01
CA GLU A 97 -14.26 0.30 -10.76
C GLU A 97 -15.56 0.42 -9.96
N ARG A 98 -15.99 -0.67 -9.32
CA ARG A 98 -17.15 -0.67 -8.41
C ARG A 98 -16.95 0.30 -7.25
N ALA A 99 -15.78 0.25 -6.61
CA ALA A 99 -15.46 1.13 -5.48
C ALA A 99 -15.47 2.62 -5.86
N LEU A 100 -14.97 2.96 -7.06
CA LEU A 100 -14.98 4.33 -7.56
C LEU A 100 -16.39 4.80 -7.91
N ARG A 101 -17.17 3.99 -8.62
CA ARG A 101 -18.57 4.33 -8.97
C ARG A 101 -19.45 4.52 -7.74
N GLU A 102 -19.31 3.66 -6.75
CA GLU A 102 -20.05 3.75 -5.48
C GLU A 102 -19.75 5.06 -4.74
N ALA A 103 -18.51 5.55 -4.80
CA ALA A 103 -18.09 6.73 -4.04
C ALA A 103 -18.19 8.05 -4.83
N LEU A 104 -17.95 8.01 -6.14
CA LEU A 104 -17.81 9.20 -7.00
C LEU A 104 -18.98 9.37 -7.99
N GLY A 105 -19.89 8.38 -8.08
CA GLY A 105 -20.98 8.38 -9.06
C GLY A 105 -20.62 7.63 -10.34
N ASP A 106 -21.63 7.30 -11.15
CA ASP A 106 -21.45 6.50 -12.37
C ASP A 106 -20.75 7.25 -13.52
N ASP A 107 -20.86 8.57 -13.52
CA ASP A 107 -20.38 9.46 -14.58
C ASP A 107 -18.97 10.03 -14.30
N TYR A 108 -18.36 9.69 -13.15
CA TYR A 108 -17.04 10.21 -12.73
C TYR A 108 -15.95 10.00 -13.81
N ALA A 109 -16.06 8.91 -14.58
CA ALA A 109 -15.10 8.57 -15.62
C ALA A 109 -15.21 9.49 -16.85
N GLU A 110 -16.41 10.01 -17.13
CA GLU A 110 -16.65 10.97 -18.20
C GLU A 110 -16.05 12.34 -17.83
N GLU A 111 -16.17 12.75 -16.56
CA GLU A 111 -15.56 13.97 -16.03
C GLU A 111 -14.03 13.96 -16.16
N LEU A 112 -13.40 12.80 -16.04
CA LEU A 112 -11.95 12.63 -16.22
C LEU A 112 -11.51 12.69 -17.69
N GLY A 113 -12.43 12.50 -18.65
CA GLY A 113 -12.19 12.52 -20.10
C GLY A 113 -11.36 11.35 -20.66
N ARG A 114 -10.15 11.09 -20.12
CA ARG A 114 -9.24 10.01 -20.56
C ARG A 114 -8.78 9.14 -19.40
N SER A 115 -9.06 7.84 -19.49
CA SER A 115 -8.51 6.84 -18.57
C SER A 115 -7.51 5.92 -19.29
N ASP A 116 -6.24 5.93 -18.86
CA ASP A 116 -5.32 4.84 -19.24
C ASP A 116 -5.65 3.61 -18.38
N LEU A 117 -6.31 2.64 -18.99
CA LEU A 117 -6.63 1.35 -18.37
C LEU A 117 -5.71 0.22 -18.85
N GLY A 118 -4.76 0.51 -19.74
CA GLY A 118 -3.88 -0.48 -20.35
C GLY A 118 -2.87 -1.04 -19.34
N LEU A 119 -2.56 -2.33 -19.41
CA LEU A 119 -1.52 -2.89 -18.53
C LEU A 119 -0.11 -2.51 -19.02
N PRO A 120 0.83 -2.16 -18.12
CA PRO A 120 2.20 -1.82 -18.48
C PRO A 120 3.00 -3.11 -18.75
N TRP A 121 2.76 -3.76 -19.89
CA TRP A 121 3.32 -5.08 -20.21
C TRP A 121 4.85 -5.16 -20.07
N GLY A 122 5.57 -4.07 -20.40
CA GLY A 122 7.02 -3.99 -20.20
C GLY A 122 7.44 -4.03 -18.72
N GLU A 123 6.72 -3.33 -17.85
CA GLU A 123 6.96 -3.38 -16.40
C GLU A 123 6.54 -4.74 -15.81
N LEU A 124 5.46 -5.34 -16.32
CA LEU A 124 5.02 -6.68 -15.90
C LEU A 124 6.01 -7.78 -16.26
N ALA A 125 6.69 -7.66 -17.40
CA ALA A 125 7.73 -8.61 -17.80
C ALA A 125 8.95 -8.55 -16.87
N LEU A 126 9.28 -7.36 -16.35
CA LEU A 126 10.42 -7.12 -15.46
C LEU A 126 9.99 -6.32 -14.21
N PRO A 127 9.23 -6.93 -13.28
CA PRO A 127 8.51 -6.22 -12.20
C PRO A 127 9.45 -5.51 -11.22
N PHE A 128 10.69 -6.00 -11.08
CA PHE A 128 11.71 -5.39 -10.23
C PHE A 128 12.56 -4.35 -10.96
N ARG A 129 12.46 -4.25 -12.29
CA ARG A 129 13.10 -3.19 -13.08
C ARG A 129 12.26 -1.93 -12.98
N MET A 130 12.25 -1.41 -11.77
CA MET A 130 11.60 -0.18 -11.38
C MET A 130 12.46 1.00 -11.89
N GLY A 131 12.54 1.24 -13.20
CA GLY A 131 13.07 2.49 -13.77
C GLY A 131 11.94 3.35 -14.35
N ALA A 132 12.09 4.67 -14.29
CA ALA A 132 11.22 5.60 -15.01
C ALA A 132 12.12 6.67 -15.64
N PRO A 133 12.55 6.49 -16.90
CA PRO A 133 13.47 7.43 -17.57
C PRO A 133 12.83 8.82 -17.77
N ASP A 134 11.51 8.89 -17.67
CA ASP A 134 10.63 10.03 -17.85
C ASP A 134 10.25 10.74 -16.53
N VAL A 135 10.86 10.33 -15.40
CA VAL A 135 10.63 10.93 -14.09
C VAL A 135 11.95 11.40 -13.50
N HIS A 136 12.03 12.68 -13.16
CA HIS A 136 13.15 13.22 -12.40
C HIS A 136 12.95 12.91 -10.90
N VAL A 137 14.03 12.52 -10.22
CA VAL A 137 14.00 12.24 -8.77
C VAL A 137 15.07 13.03 -8.07
N ASP A 138 14.66 14.10 -7.40
CA ASP A 138 15.50 14.89 -6.50
C ASP A 138 15.60 14.14 -5.15
N ARG A 139 16.78 13.61 -4.83
CA ARG A 139 16.95 12.67 -3.72
C ARG A 139 17.53 13.30 -2.46
N ASN A 140 17.17 12.71 -1.32
CA ASN A 140 17.79 12.94 -0.02
C ASN A 140 17.74 14.39 0.45
N ILE A 141 16.63 15.07 0.17
CA ILE A 141 16.36 16.43 0.63
C ILE A 141 15.97 16.35 2.11
N ALA A 142 16.61 17.14 2.96
CA ALA A 142 16.27 17.19 4.37
C ALA A 142 15.01 18.03 4.59
N TYR A 143 14.01 17.46 5.25
CA TYR A 143 12.80 18.18 5.65
C TYR A 143 12.78 18.54 7.15
N ALA A 144 13.69 17.94 7.93
CA ALA A 144 13.92 18.30 9.32
C ALA A 144 15.33 17.86 9.78
N PRO A 145 15.83 18.41 10.90
CA PRO A 145 17.04 17.89 11.57
C PRO A 145 16.84 16.44 12.04
N GLY A 146 17.93 15.66 12.07
CA GLY A 146 17.91 14.26 12.53
C GLY A 146 18.46 13.23 11.53
N GLY A 147 19.15 13.70 10.48
CA GLY A 147 19.89 12.87 9.54
C GLY A 147 19.00 12.05 8.61
N LYS A 148 19.44 10.84 8.24
CA LYS A 148 18.84 10.03 7.17
C LYS A 148 17.33 9.74 7.34
N ARG A 149 16.84 9.76 8.58
CA ARG A 149 15.43 9.49 8.91
C ARG A 149 14.50 10.67 8.69
N PHE A 150 15.04 11.85 8.41
CA PHE A 150 14.31 13.07 8.09
C PHE A 150 14.65 13.58 6.68
N LEU A 151 14.87 12.63 5.77
CA LEU A 151 15.10 12.89 4.35
C LEU A 151 13.88 12.46 3.53
N LEU A 152 13.62 13.17 2.45
CA LEU A 152 12.62 12.86 1.45
C LEU A 152 13.22 12.85 0.04
N ASP A 153 12.49 12.24 -0.89
CA ASP A 153 12.75 12.32 -2.32
C ASP A 153 11.53 12.95 -3.02
N VAL A 154 11.77 13.84 -3.99
CA VAL A 154 10.73 14.44 -4.82
C VAL A 154 10.79 13.81 -6.22
N TYR A 155 9.69 13.20 -6.63
CA TYR A 155 9.47 12.64 -7.96
C TYR A 155 8.62 13.64 -8.74
N ARG A 156 9.13 14.10 -9.88
CA ARG A 156 8.44 15.07 -10.72
C ARG A 156 8.57 14.71 -12.20
N PRO A 157 7.67 15.21 -13.07
CA PRO A 157 7.80 15.00 -14.50
C PRO A 157 9.15 15.52 -15.01
N LEU A 158 9.65 14.93 -16.10
CA LEU A 158 10.88 15.39 -16.74
C LEU A 158 10.74 16.82 -17.28
N GLU A 159 9.58 17.12 -17.86
CA GLU A 159 9.21 18.46 -18.27
C GLU A 159 8.78 19.29 -17.04
N PRO A 160 9.22 20.56 -16.93
CA PRO A 160 8.80 21.41 -15.83
C PRO A 160 7.29 21.56 -15.74
N VAL A 161 6.76 21.46 -14.53
CA VAL A 161 5.36 21.73 -14.20
C VAL A 161 5.28 22.81 -13.13
N THR A 162 4.14 23.49 -13.04
CA THR A 162 3.86 24.51 -12.03
C THR A 162 2.44 24.33 -11.53
N GLY A 163 2.21 24.45 -10.22
CA GLY A 163 0.89 24.26 -9.62
C GLY A 163 0.35 22.82 -9.78
N ALA A 164 1.25 21.84 -9.82
CA ALA A 164 0.89 20.44 -9.97
C ALA A 164 0.36 19.85 -8.66
N PRO A 165 -0.69 19.00 -8.67
CA PRO A 165 -1.16 18.34 -7.46
C PRO A 165 -0.06 17.48 -6.83
N VAL A 166 -0.01 17.48 -5.49
CA VAL A 166 1.05 16.81 -4.72
C VAL A 166 0.56 15.51 -4.09
N LEU A 167 1.36 14.45 -4.19
CA LEU A 167 1.15 13.19 -3.44
C LEU A 167 2.25 12.98 -2.40
N LEU A 168 1.91 12.94 -1.12
CA LEU A 168 2.79 12.51 -0.03
C LEU A 168 2.68 10.99 0.18
N GLN A 169 3.78 10.26 -0.04
CA GLN A 169 3.92 8.83 0.16
C GLN A 169 4.68 8.52 1.46
N VAL A 170 4.03 7.76 2.35
CA VAL A 170 4.63 7.25 3.59
C VAL A 170 4.87 5.74 3.48
N HIS A 171 6.10 5.27 3.75
CA HIS A 171 6.44 3.86 3.64
C HIS A 171 5.94 3.01 4.84
N GLY A 172 5.66 1.73 4.59
CA GLY A 172 5.37 0.72 5.59
C GLY A 172 6.60 0.23 6.35
N GLY A 173 6.57 -1.01 6.85
CA GLY A 173 7.68 -1.59 7.63
C GLY A 173 7.45 -1.64 9.13
N ALA A 174 6.18 -1.76 9.53
CA ALA A 174 5.77 -1.97 10.93
C ALA A 174 6.39 -0.94 11.90
N TRP A 175 6.61 0.29 11.44
CA TRP A 175 7.24 1.41 12.19
C TRP A 175 8.67 1.14 12.69
N VAL A 176 9.26 -0.01 12.39
CA VAL A 176 10.55 -0.48 12.93
C VAL A 176 11.62 -0.68 11.87
N ILE A 177 11.21 -0.84 10.61
CA ILE A 177 12.09 -1.02 9.45
C ILE A 177 11.58 -0.20 8.28
N GLY A 178 12.38 -0.17 7.22
CA GLY A 178 12.01 0.37 5.92
C GLY A 178 12.61 1.74 5.63
N ASN A 179 12.37 2.20 4.40
CA ASN A 179 12.77 3.51 3.91
C ASN A 179 11.95 3.95 2.68
N LYS A 180 12.09 5.22 2.30
CA LYS A 180 11.40 5.89 1.18
C LYS A 180 11.56 5.26 -0.20
N GLU A 181 12.48 4.31 -0.39
CA GLU A 181 12.74 3.65 -1.68
C GLU A 181 12.04 2.29 -1.83
N GLU A 182 11.33 1.84 -0.79
CA GLU A 182 10.80 0.46 -0.72
C GLU A 182 9.34 0.31 -1.16
N GLN A 183 8.48 1.32 -1.00
CA GLN A 183 7.04 1.23 -1.28
C GLN A 183 6.52 2.43 -2.09
N GLY A 184 5.37 2.27 -2.74
CA GLY A 184 4.67 3.34 -3.47
C GLY A 184 5.27 3.73 -4.82
N ARG A 185 6.41 3.15 -5.21
CA ARG A 185 7.14 3.53 -6.44
C ARG A 185 6.33 3.36 -7.73
N PRO A 186 5.56 2.27 -7.94
CA PRO A 186 4.70 2.16 -9.11
C PRO A 186 3.68 3.31 -9.21
N LEU A 187 3.03 3.66 -8.09
CA LEU A 187 2.05 4.75 -8.03
C LEU A 187 2.69 6.11 -8.29
N MET A 188 3.74 6.46 -7.53
CA MET A 188 4.40 7.76 -7.64
C MET A 188 4.91 8.04 -9.05
N ARG A 189 5.42 7.01 -9.74
CA ARG A 189 5.89 7.16 -11.12
C ARG A 189 4.76 7.31 -12.12
N TYR A 190 3.71 6.52 -11.94
CA TYR A 190 2.53 6.64 -12.79
C TYR A 190 1.92 8.04 -12.68
N LEU A 191 1.84 8.60 -11.46
CA LEU A 191 1.37 9.95 -11.21
C LEU A 191 2.33 11.02 -11.71
N ALA A 192 3.64 10.88 -11.47
CA ALA A 192 4.65 11.83 -11.97
C ALA A 192 4.64 11.91 -13.50
N ARG A 193 4.42 10.81 -14.22
CA ARG A 193 4.22 10.83 -15.69
C ARG A 193 2.96 11.57 -16.13
N ARG A 194 2.00 11.75 -15.23
CA ARG A 194 0.71 12.42 -15.47
C ARG A 194 0.68 13.85 -14.95
N GLY A 195 1.83 14.41 -14.58
CA GLY A 195 1.93 15.81 -14.16
C GLY A 195 1.78 16.04 -12.66
N TRP A 196 1.76 14.99 -11.83
CA TRP A 196 1.80 15.14 -10.36
C TRP A 196 3.24 15.32 -9.85
N VAL A 197 3.38 15.96 -8.69
CA VAL A 197 4.63 15.94 -7.91
C VAL A 197 4.43 14.99 -6.73
N CYS A 198 5.27 13.97 -6.61
CA CYS A 198 5.18 12.99 -5.51
C CYS A 198 6.36 13.13 -4.54
N VAL A 199 6.10 13.02 -3.25
CA VAL A 199 7.08 13.17 -2.18
C VAL A 199 7.14 11.88 -1.37
N ALA A 200 8.27 11.19 -1.37
CA ALA A 200 8.49 9.97 -0.58
C ALA A 200 9.34 10.28 0.64
N ILE A 201 8.84 10.02 1.85
CA ILE A 201 9.52 10.42 3.09
C ILE A 201 10.12 9.22 3.82
N ASN A 202 11.28 9.40 4.43
CA ASN A 202 11.65 8.61 5.60
C ASN A 202 10.96 9.20 6.84
N TYR A 203 10.87 8.39 7.90
CA TYR A 203 10.51 8.85 9.24
C TYR A 203 11.36 8.09 10.27
N PRO A 204 11.51 8.60 11.52
CA PRO A 204 12.29 7.94 12.55
C PRO A 204 11.62 6.63 12.98
N LEU A 205 12.41 5.58 13.24
CA LEU A 205 11.89 4.23 13.46
C LEU A 205 12.02 3.77 14.92
N SER A 206 11.08 2.91 15.31
CA SER A 206 11.10 2.20 16.58
C SER A 206 12.16 1.08 16.57
N PRO A 207 12.73 0.69 17.73
CA PRO A 207 12.44 1.20 19.08
C PRO A 207 13.23 2.45 19.46
N THR A 208 14.11 2.95 18.59
CA THR A 208 14.95 4.14 18.84
C THR A 208 14.10 5.39 18.99
N HIS A 209 13.09 5.55 18.13
CA HIS A 209 12.09 6.61 18.23
C HIS A 209 10.71 5.98 18.29
N ARG A 210 9.99 6.26 19.35
CA ARG A 210 8.69 5.67 19.67
C ARG A 210 7.57 6.65 19.37
N TRP A 211 6.33 6.17 19.38
CA TRP A 211 5.15 7.02 19.30
C TRP A 211 5.26 8.23 20.27
N PRO A 212 4.93 9.47 19.84
CA PRO A 212 4.36 9.88 18.55
C PRO A 212 5.40 10.30 17.48
N ALA A 213 6.68 9.97 17.61
CA ALA A 213 7.73 10.49 16.73
C ALA A 213 7.50 10.19 15.24
N HIS A 214 6.89 9.05 14.90
CA HIS A 214 6.57 8.67 13.51
C HIS A 214 5.59 9.65 12.86
N ILE A 215 4.48 9.95 13.53
CA ILE A 215 3.43 10.83 13.00
C ILE A 215 3.88 12.29 13.01
N VAL A 216 4.63 12.72 14.04
CA VAL A 216 5.21 14.07 14.11
C VAL A 216 6.14 14.29 12.91
N ALA A 217 6.96 13.30 12.55
CA ALA A 217 7.83 13.39 11.39
C ALA A 217 7.06 13.43 10.07
N ALA A 218 5.98 12.65 9.92
CA ALA A 218 5.12 12.70 8.74
C ALA A 218 4.45 14.08 8.59
N LYS A 219 3.88 14.63 9.67
CA LYS A 219 3.32 15.99 9.67
C LYS A 219 4.36 17.07 9.40
N ARG A 220 5.58 16.91 9.91
CA ARG A 220 6.69 17.84 9.62
C ARG A 220 7.11 17.81 8.15
N SER A 221 7.02 16.65 7.49
CA SER A 221 7.23 16.57 6.05
C SER A 221 6.13 17.28 5.24
N LEU A 222 4.88 17.26 5.74
CA LEU A 222 3.80 18.06 5.16
C LEU A 222 4.04 19.56 5.36
N ALA A 223 4.54 19.98 6.52
CA ALA A 223 4.96 21.36 6.74
C ALA A 223 6.05 21.80 5.73
N TRP A 224 7.01 20.93 5.44
CA TRP A 224 8.01 21.17 4.38
C TRP A 224 7.37 21.25 2.99
N ILE A 225 6.37 20.41 2.68
CA ILE A 225 5.62 20.49 1.42
C ILE A 225 4.97 21.87 1.29
N ARG A 226 4.30 22.35 2.35
CA ARG A 226 3.63 23.66 2.34
C ARG A 226 4.58 24.82 2.01
N SER A 227 5.83 24.78 2.49
CA SER A 227 6.78 25.89 2.28
C SER A 227 7.66 25.74 1.03
N GLU A 228 8.04 24.51 0.66
CA GLU A 228 9.10 24.28 -0.33
C GLU A 228 8.63 23.66 -1.65
N ILE A 229 7.46 22.99 -1.69
CA ILE A 229 7.11 22.15 -2.85
C ILE A 229 6.92 22.93 -4.15
N ALA A 230 6.57 24.23 -4.04
CA ALA A 230 6.43 25.13 -5.18
C ALA A 230 7.72 25.24 -6.00
N ALA A 231 8.90 25.16 -5.36
CA ALA A 231 10.19 25.16 -6.04
C ALA A 231 10.41 23.91 -6.93
N TYR A 232 9.64 22.84 -6.67
CA TYR A 232 9.65 21.59 -7.44
C TYR A 232 8.44 21.49 -8.40
N GLY A 233 7.65 22.56 -8.52
CA GLY A 233 6.49 22.63 -9.40
C GLY A 233 5.17 22.20 -8.79
N GLY A 234 5.16 21.78 -7.51
CA GLY A 234 3.95 21.35 -6.82
C GLY A 234 3.10 22.52 -6.32
N ASP A 235 1.79 22.31 -6.26
CA ASP A 235 0.82 23.16 -5.59
C ASP A 235 0.85 22.84 -4.08
N PRO A 236 1.30 23.76 -3.22
CA PRO A 236 1.32 23.51 -1.78
C PRO A 236 -0.09 23.36 -1.23
N ASP A 237 -1.14 23.84 -1.90
CA ASP A 237 -2.52 23.89 -1.39
C ASP A 237 -3.31 22.61 -1.67
N PHE A 238 -2.91 21.82 -2.67
CA PHE A 238 -3.47 20.50 -2.94
C PHE A 238 -2.47 19.37 -2.66
N VAL A 239 -2.62 18.74 -1.49
CA VAL A 239 -1.83 17.58 -1.07
C VAL A 239 -2.74 16.39 -0.80
N ALA A 240 -2.51 15.29 -1.52
CA ALA A 240 -3.03 13.98 -1.20
C ALA A 240 -1.99 13.16 -0.42
N VAL A 241 -2.43 12.24 0.44
CA VAL A 241 -1.53 11.36 1.21
C VAL A 241 -1.84 9.88 0.97
N THR A 242 -0.81 9.04 0.91
CA THR A 242 -0.94 7.59 0.74
C THR A 242 0.19 6.83 1.45
N GLY A 243 -0.05 5.56 1.74
CA GLY A 243 0.93 4.70 2.37
C GLY A 243 0.45 3.27 2.53
N GLY A 244 1.40 2.33 2.60
CA GLY A 244 1.14 0.92 2.83
C GLY A 244 1.37 0.51 4.27
N SER A 245 0.49 -0.32 4.86
CA SER A 245 0.70 -0.93 6.18
C SER A 245 0.89 0.13 7.29
N ALA A 246 2.04 0.16 7.96
CA ALA A 246 2.42 1.24 8.88
C ALA A 246 2.38 2.65 8.24
N GLY A 247 2.70 2.76 6.95
CA GLY A 247 2.55 4.00 6.20
C GLY A 247 1.08 4.32 5.93
N GLY A 248 0.23 3.31 5.74
CA GLY A 248 -1.22 3.48 5.60
C GLY A 248 -1.86 3.96 6.91
N HIS A 249 -1.40 3.43 8.04
CA HIS A 249 -1.71 3.94 9.37
C HIS A 249 -1.35 5.43 9.51
N LEU A 250 -0.09 5.79 9.24
CA LEU A 250 0.37 7.18 9.37
C LEU A 250 -0.34 8.13 8.40
N SER A 251 -0.64 7.69 7.18
CA SER A 251 -1.37 8.46 6.17
C SER A 251 -2.81 8.73 6.59
N SER A 252 -3.51 7.71 7.08
CA SER A 252 -4.86 7.86 7.62
C SER A 252 -4.87 8.74 8.86
N LEU A 253 -3.90 8.57 9.75
CA LEU A 253 -3.82 9.37 10.97
C LEU A 253 -3.51 10.83 10.67
N LEU A 254 -2.58 11.11 9.77
CA LEU A 254 -2.26 12.46 9.30
C LEU A 254 -3.51 13.14 8.73
N ALA A 255 -4.26 12.44 7.87
CA ALA A 255 -5.48 12.98 7.25
C ALA A 255 -6.63 13.21 8.24
N LEU A 256 -6.67 12.50 9.37
CA LEU A 256 -7.73 12.58 10.38
C LEU A 256 -7.35 13.42 11.61
N THR A 257 -6.16 14.02 11.62
CA THR A 257 -5.68 14.82 12.75
C THR A 257 -5.16 16.17 12.30
N GLN A 258 -5.72 16.74 11.23
CA GLN A 258 -5.34 18.06 10.74
C GLN A 258 -5.21 19.08 11.88
N ASN A 259 -4.10 19.80 11.91
CA ASN A 259 -3.84 20.89 12.85
C ASN A 259 -3.91 20.51 14.34
N ASP A 260 -3.87 19.21 14.69
CA ASP A 260 -3.76 18.74 16.08
C ASP A 260 -2.40 19.16 16.67
N PRO A 261 -2.36 20.12 17.62
CA PRO A 261 -1.13 20.68 18.16
C PRO A 261 -0.33 19.64 18.97
N ALA A 262 -1.00 18.64 19.56
CA ALA A 262 -0.32 17.58 20.29
C ALA A 262 0.54 16.69 19.38
N LEU A 263 0.26 16.70 18.07
CA LEU A 263 1.01 15.96 17.05
C LEU A 263 1.90 16.87 16.18
N GLN A 264 2.00 18.17 16.50
CA GLN A 264 2.78 19.18 15.76
C GLN A 264 3.73 20.01 16.63
N PRO A 265 4.47 19.40 17.59
CA PRO A 265 5.31 20.17 18.49
C PRO A 265 6.39 20.98 17.75
N GLY A 266 6.37 22.30 17.95
CA GLY A 266 7.29 23.27 17.37
C GLY A 266 6.98 23.70 15.93
N PHE A 267 5.79 23.41 15.41
CA PHE A 267 5.26 23.88 14.13
C PHE A 267 3.72 23.92 14.14
N GLU A 268 3.15 24.30 15.27
CA GLU A 268 1.72 24.29 15.56
C GLU A 268 0.92 25.22 14.63
N ASP A 269 1.54 26.31 14.16
CA ASP A 269 0.90 27.32 13.29
C ASP A 269 0.85 26.91 11.80
N VAL A 270 1.45 25.78 11.42
CA VAL A 270 1.47 25.32 10.03
C VAL A 270 0.23 24.48 9.71
N ASP A 271 -0.44 24.80 8.60
CA ASP A 271 -1.57 23.98 8.14
C ASP A 271 -1.11 22.58 7.68
N THR A 272 -1.63 21.57 8.36
CA THR A 272 -1.43 20.15 8.04
C THR A 272 -2.72 19.48 7.57
N SER A 273 -3.69 20.23 7.04
CA SER A 273 -4.81 19.65 6.29
C SER A 273 -4.29 18.89 5.05
N VAL A 274 -5.08 17.96 4.51
CA VAL A 274 -4.82 17.30 3.22
C VAL A 274 -6.13 17.10 2.48
N GLN A 275 -6.08 17.10 1.16
CA GLN A 275 -7.27 17.13 0.29
C GLN A 275 -7.76 15.72 -0.07
N ALA A 276 -6.95 14.69 0.12
CA ALA A 276 -7.34 13.30 -0.12
C ALA A 276 -6.45 12.31 0.65
N CYS A 277 -6.99 11.13 0.99
CA CYS A 277 -6.21 10.04 1.59
C CYS A 277 -6.48 8.70 0.90
N ALA A 278 -5.43 8.01 0.43
CA ALA A 278 -5.54 6.70 -0.21
C ALA A 278 -4.69 5.64 0.51
N PRO A 279 -5.09 5.16 1.71
CA PRO A 279 -4.30 4.21 2.48
C PRO A 279 -4.42 2.78 1.94
N HIS A 280 -3.30 2.06 1.89
CA HIS A 280 -3.21 0.67 1.47
C HIS A 280 -2.99 -0.24 2.67
N TYR A 281 -3.90 -1.20 2.89
CA TYR A 281 -3.84 -2.26 3.90
C TYR A 281 -3.32 -1.78 5.27
N GLY A 282 -3.81 -0.61 5.69
CA GLY A 282 -3.31 0.11 6.86
C GLY A 282 -3.72 -0.55 8.18
N VAL A 283 -3.02 -0.20 9.25
CA VAL A 283 -3.50 -0.42 10.62
C VAL A 283 -4.34 0.80 11.02
N TYR A 284 -5.58 0.57 11.43
CA TYR A 284 -6.55 1.62 11.73
C TYR A 284 -6.92 1.66 13.21
N ASP A 285 -6.71 0.57 13.93
CA ASP A 285 -7.12 0.42 15.33
C ASP A 285 -5.98 -0.18 16.18
N PHE A 286 -5.26 0.69 16.87
CA PHE A 286 -4.24 0.33 17.86
C PHE A 286 -4.86 0.11 19.24
N ALA A 287 -5.89 0.87 19.61
CA ALA A 287 -6.54 0.83 20.92
C ALA A 287 -7.45 -0.39 21.12
N ALA A 288 -7.72 -1.13 20.04
CA ALA A 288 -8.70 -2.22 19.99
C ALA A 288 -10.13 -1.80 20.34
N THR A 289 -10.47 -0.52 20.14
CA THR A 289 -11.78 0.08 20.44
C THR A 289 -12.88 -0.43 19.50
N SER A 290 -12.51 -0.93 18.32
CA SER A 290 -13.45 -1.64 17.43
C SER A 290 -13.93 -2.97 18.00
N GLY A 291 -13.27 -3.50 19.04
CA GLY A 291 -13.53 -4.83 19.59
C GLY A 291 -12.96 -5.98 18.73
N SER A 292 -12.23 -5.68 17.66
CA SER A 292 -11.61 -6.67 16.77
C SER A 292 -10.60 -7.55 17.52
N PRO A 293 -10.71 -8.90 17.43
CA PRO A 293 -9.72 -9.81 18.01
C PRO A 293 -8.29 -9.58 17.49
N ALA A 294 -8.14 -9.11 16.26
CA ALA A 294 -6.85 -8.82 15.66
C ALA A 294 -6.18 -7.58 16.28
N SER A 295 -6.96 -6.51 16.51
CA SER A 295 -6.48 -5.30 17.18
C SER A 295 -6.07 -5.60 18.62
N LYS A 296 -6.86 -6.39 19.37
CA LYS A 296 -6.50 -6.84 20.73
C LYS A 296 -5.18 -7.60 20.76
N TYR A 297 -5.00 -8.53 19.83
CA TYR A 297 -3.74 -9.28 19.70
C TYR A 297 -2.55 -8.36 19.37
N ARG A 298 -2.72 -7.39 18.48
CA ARG A 298 -1.68 -6.41 18.15
C ARG A 298 -1.30 -5.58 19.38
N LEU A 299 -2.29 -5.11 20.12
CA LEU A 299 -2.15 -4.30 21.33
C LEU A 299 -1.33 -5.04 22.41
N GLU A 300 -1.59 -6.33 22.61
CA GLU A 300 -0.86 -7.17 23.56
C GLU A 300 0.51 -7.67 23.04
N GLY A 301 0.79 -7.46 21.75
CA GLY A 301 1.93 -8.02 21.05
C GLY A 301 3.25 -7.29 21.25
N LEU A 302 4.36 -7.98 20.93
CA LEU A 302 5.71 -7.42 20.98
C LEU A 302 5.91 -6.18 20.08
N LEU A 303 5.13 -6.08 19.00
CA LEU A 303 5.22 -4.95 18.08
C LEU A 303 4.71 -3.65 18.74
N ALA A 304 3.54 -3.69 19.41
CA ALA A 304 3.03 -2.54 20.14
C ALA A 304 4.02 -2.05 21.20
N ARG A 305 4.64 -2.98 21.95
CA ARG A 305 5.70 -2.68 22.92
C ARG A 305 6.94 -2.01 22.31
N ARG A 306 7.30 -2.34 21.06
CA ARG A 306 8.39 -1.64 20.37
C ARG A 306 7.99 -0.23 19.92
N VAL A 307 6.73 -0.06 19.51
CA VAL A 307 6.22 1.21 18.96
C VAL A 307 5.95 2.25 20.04
N PHE A 308 5.36 1.88 21.19
CA PHE A 308 4.98 2.83 22.24
C PHE A 308 5.99 2.89 23.36
N ALA A 309 6.28 1.74 23.98
CA ALA A 309 7.39 1.44 24.89
C ALA A 309 7.11 0.09 25.57
N ALA A 310 8.15 -0.64 26.00
CA ALA A 310 7.96 -1.99 26.57
C ALA A 310 7.27 -2.00 27.95
N ASP A 311 7.36 -0.89 28.68
CA ASP A 311 6.79 -0.62 29.99
C ASP A 311 5.43 0.10 29.94
N ARG A 312 5.01 0.58 28.76
CA ARG A 312 3.66 1.14 28.56
C ARG A 312 2.63 0.02 28.46
N ASP A 313 2.15 -0.41 29.61
CA ASP A 313 0.96 -1.24 29.75
C ASP A 313 -0.21 -0.62 28.95
N PRO A 314 -0.75 -1.31 27.94
CA PRO A 314 -1.90 -0.85 27.15
C PRO A 314 -3.09 -0.37 27.98
N VAL A 315 -3.32 -0.96 29.15
CA VAL A 315 -4.42 -0.60 30.04
C VAL A 315 -4.16 0.75 30.72
N LYS A 316 -2.91 1.05 31.07
CA LYS A 316 -2.53 2.29 31.77
C LYS A 316 -2.32 3.48 30.83
N HIS A 317 -2.04 3.21 29.55
CA HIS A 317 -1.72 4.21 28.54
C HIS A 317 -2.70 4.19 27.37
N LEU A 318 -3.96 3.81 27.61
CA LEU A 318 -4.97 3.65 26.58
C LEU A 318 -5.13 4.91 25.72
N ASP A 319 -5.01 6.10 26.32
CA ASP A 319 -5.10 7.39 25.61
C ASP A 319 -4.04 7.53 24.50
N ASP A 320 -2.83 7.00 24.68
CA ASP A 320 -1.80 7.01 23.64
C ASP A 320 -2.18 6.10 22.47
N TYR A 321 -2.75 4.92 22.77
CA TYR A 321 -3.19 3.98 21.75
C TYR A 321 -4.42 4.50 21.00
N ILE A 322 -5.36 5.16 21.70
CA ILE A 322 -6.48 5.89 21.08
C ILE A 322 -5.91 7.01 20.21
N ALA A 323 -4.90 7.73 20.71
CA ALA A 323 -4.29 8.80 19.95
C ALA A 323 -3.59 8.34 18.67
N ALA A 324 -3.08 7.12 18.69
CA ALA A 324 -2.50 6.48 17.53
C ALA A 324 -3.52 5.72 16.66
N SER A 325 -4.82 5.73 16.94
CA SER A 325 -5.80 4.92 16.19
C SER A 325 -6.59 5.78 15.22
N PRO A 326 -6.34 5.71 13.88
CA PRO A 326 -7.17 6.37 12.88
C PRO A 326 -8.68 6.14 13.08
N PHE A 327 -9.07 4.93 13.50
CA PHE A 327 -10.46 4.56 13.79
C PHE A 327 -11.14 5.47 14.82
N ASP A 328 -10.40 5.93 15.82
CA ASP A 328 -10.88 6.81 16.88
C ASP A 328 -10.78 8.30 16.50
N ARG A 329 -10.08 8.64 15.42
CA ARG A 329 -9.91 10.02 14.91
C ARG A 329 -10.89 10.40 13.80
N VAL A 330 -11.75 9.48 13.36
CA VAL A 330 -12.75 9.78 12.34
C VAL A 330 -13.77 10.83 12.83
N SER A 331 -13.87 11.93 12.07
CA SER A 331 -14.78 13.06 12.28
C SER A 331 -15.42 13.50 10.95
N SER A 332 -16.30 14.50 11.02
CA SER A 332 -16.90 15.16 9.83
C SER A 332 -15.90 15.97 9.01
N GLU A 333 -14.69 16.18 9.54
CA GLU A 333 -13.63 16.90 8.83
C GLU A 333 -12.74 15.98 7.98
N ALA A 334 -12.98 14.66 8.02
CA ALA A 334 -12.20 13.71 7.24
C ALA A 334 -12.30 14.03 5.73
N PRO A 335 -11.18 14.19 5.00
CA PRO A 335 -11.19 14.44 3.55
C PRO A 335 -11.75 13.23 2.79
N PRO A 336 -11.90 13.29 1.45
CA PRO A 336 -12.16 12.11 0.65
C PRO A 336 -11.15 10.97 0.92
N PHE A 337 -11.66 9.75 1.11
CA PHE A 337 -10.84 8.55 1.34
C PHE A 337 -11.02 7.51 0.22
N PHE A 338 -9.91 6.88 -0.19
CA PHE A 338 -9.93 5.62 -0.93
C PHE A 338 -9.15 4.55 -0.18
N VAL A 339 -9.87 3.69 0.55
CA VAL A 339 -9.28 2.58 1.31
C VAL A 339 -9.12 1.37 0.40
N ILE A 340 -7.90 0.81 0.32
CA ILE A 340 -7.62 -0.39 -0.48
C ILE A 340 -7.04 -1.47 0.42
N HIS A 341 -7.66 -2.66 0.45
CA HIS A 341 -7.21 -3.74 1.34
C HIS A 341 -7.31 -5.11 0.65
N GLY A 342 -6.31 -5.95 0.84
CA GLY A 342 -6.36 -7.33 0.37
C GLY A 342 -7.25 -8.21 1.23
N ARG A 343 -8.21 -8.92 0.63
CA ARG A 343 -9.12 -9.82 1.35
C ARG A 343 -8.39 -10.95 2.08
N ASP A 344 -7.26 -11.37 1.52
CA ASP A 344 -6.48 -12.52 1.99
C ASP A 344 -5.21 -12.11 2.74
N ASP A 345 -5.13 -10.84 3.16
CA ASP A 345 -4.06 -10.29 3.99
C ASP A 345 -3.91 -11.08 5.31
N SER A 346 -2.76 -11.74 5.46
CA SER A 346 -2.43 -12.54 6.65
C SER A 346 -1.74 -11.76 7.77
N LEU A 347 -1.41 -10.47 7.56
CA LEU A 347 -0.76 -9.62 8.56
C LEU A 347 -1.74 -8.63 9.20
N VAL A 348 -2.57 -7.97 8.40
CA VAL A 348 -3.60 -7.04 8.86
C VAL A 348 -4.95 -7.51 8.31
N PRO A 349 -5.79 -8.16 9.13
CA PRO A 349 -7.04 -8.73 8.65
C PRO A 349 -7.97 -7.67 8.05
N VAL A 350 -8.52 -7.97 6.87
CA VAL A 350 -9.43 -7.08 6.11
C VAL A 350 -10.62 -6.54 6.92
N ARG A 351 -11.05 -7.27 7.96
CA ARG A 351 -12.11 -6.82 8.87
C ARG A 351 -11.82 -5.45 9.49
N GLU A 352 -10.55 -5.13 9.76
CA GLU A 352 -10.16 -3.83 10.32
C GLU A 352 -10.45 -2.69 9.34
N ALA A 353 -10.16 -2.88 8.05
CA ALA A 353 -10.56 -1.92 7.01
C ALA A 353 -12.08 -1.79 6.88
N ARG A 354 -12.83 -2.90 6.94
CA ARG A 354 -14.29 -2.85 6.87
C ARG A 354 -14.91 -1.99 7.98
N GLU A 355 -14.44 -2.15 9.21
CA GLU A 355 -14.92 -1.34 10.34
C GLU A 355 -14.50 0.13 10.20
N PHE A 356 -13.27 0.39 9.74
CA PHE A 356 -12.79 1.74 9.49
C PHE A 356 -13.60 2.45 8.39
N VAL A 357 -13.85 1.78 7.26
CA VAL A 357 -14.67 2.30 6.16
C VAL A 357 -16.11 2.55 6.59
N ARG A 358 -16.70 1.62 7.37
CA ARG A 358 -18.03 1.82 7.94
C ARG A 358 -18.07 3.10 8.78
N ARG A 359 -17.09 3.29 9.68
CA ARG A 359 -17.00 4.48 10.52
C ARG A 359 -16.77 5.77 9.71
N LEU A 360 -15.96 5.72 8.65
CA LEU A 360 -15.76 6.84 7.72
C LEU A 360 -17.08 7.23 7.05
N ARG A 361 -17.81 6.26 6.48
CA ARG A 361 -19.11 6.49 5.82
C ARG A 361 -20.19 6.98 6.78
N GLU A 362 -20.12 6.61 8.05
CA GLU A 362 -21.05 7.07 9.09
C GLU A 362 -20.83 8.54 9.50
N LYS A 363 -19.59 9.04 9.41
CA LYS A 363 -19.20 10.32 10.02
C LYS A 363 -18.73 11.39 9.04
N SER A 364 -18.10 10.99 7.94
CA SER A 364 -17.58 11.93 6.94
C SER A 364 -18.67 12.23 5.90
N PRO A 365 -18.87 13.52 5.55
CA PRO A 365 -19.71 13.89 4.42
C PRO A 365 -19.01 13.69 3.06
N ASN A 366 -17.69 13.44 3.07
CA ASN A 366 -16.89 13.33 1.85
C ASN A 366 -16.93 11.91 1.27
N PRO A 367 -16.65 11.75 -0.04
CA PRO A 367 -16.59 10.43 -0.69
C PRO A 367 -15.66 9.42 0.00
N VAL A 368 -16.15 8.19 0.17
CA VAL A 368 -15.37 7.06 0.73
C VAL A 368 -15.42 5.86 -0.22
N ALA A 369 -14.41 5.76 -1.08
CA ALA A 369 -14.16 4.60 -1.92
C ALA A 369 -13.53 3.46 -1.10
N TYR A 370 -13.97 2.23 -1.35
CA TYR A 370 -13.40 1.04 -0.70
C TYR A 370 -13.23 -0.12 -1.66
N ALA A 371 -11.98 -0.49 -1.94
CA ALA A 371 -11.66 -1.65 -2.75
C ALA A 371 -11.12 -2.79 -1.86
N GLU A 372 -11.95 -3.79 -1.63
CA GLU A 372 -11.55 -5.08 -1.07
C GLU A 372 -11.11 -6.02 -2.19
N LEU A 373 -9.81 -6.31 -2.26
CA LEU A 373 -9.23 -7.05 -3.38
C LEU A 373 -9.18 -8.55 -3.13
N ALA A 374 -9.91 -9.34 -3.92
CA ALA A 374 -9.89 -10.79 -3.84
C ALA A 374 -8.47 -11.37 -4.09
N GLY A 375 -8.05 -12.38 -3.32
CA GLY A 375 -6.77 -13.07 -3.52
C GLY A 375 -5.53 -12.20 -3.29
N ALA A 376 -5.70 -10.94 -2.88
CA ALA A 376 -4.60 -10.05 -2.60
C ALA A 376 -4.10 -10.25 -1.17
N GLN A 377 -2.79 -10.41 -1.05
CA GLN A 377 -2.06 -10.47 0.21
C GLN A 377 -1.68 -9.08 0.71
N HIS A 378 -1.07 -9.00 1.89
CA HIS A 378 -0.40 -7.77 2.33
C HIS A 378 0.62 -7.32 1.27
N ALA A 379 0.90 -6.02 1.18
CA ALA A 379 2.01 -5.48 0.37
C ALA A 379 1.92 -5.73 -1.16
N PHE A 380 0.71 -5.96 -1.71
CA PHE A 380 0.50 -6.30 -3.13
C PHE A 380 1.01 -5.25 -4.14
N ASP A 381 1.31 -4.03 -3.71
CA ASP A 381 1.65 -2.86 -4.54
C ASP A 381 3.14 -2.45 -4.51
N VAL A 382 3.99 -3.17 -3.79
CA VAL A 382 5.45 -2.85 -3.69
C VAL A 382 6.14 -2.87 -5.06
N PHE A 383 5.69 -3.72 -5.98
CA PHE A 383 6.19 -3.81 -7.36
C PHE A 383 5.04 -3.97 -8.34
N THR A 384 5.34 -3.78 -9.63
CA THR A 384 4.33 -3.88 -10.69
C THR A 384 3.90 -5.33 -10.90
N SER A 385 2.62 -5.61 -10.68
CA SER A 385 1.92 -6.86 -10.96
C SER A 385 0.63 -6.55 -11.71
N VAL A 386 -0.07 -7.57 -12.23
CA VAL A 386 -1.37 -7.35 -12.90
C VAL A 386 -2.34 -6.63 -11.97
N ARG A 387 -2.39 -7.05 -10.71
CA ARG A 387 -3.24 -6.45 -9.68
C ARG A 387 -2.80 -5.04 -9.36
N SER A 388 -1.52 -4.84 -9.02
CA SER A 388 -1.05 -3.51 -8.60
C SER A 388 -1.14 -2.49 -9.72
N ALA A 389 -0.99 -2.90 -10.99
CA ALA A 389 -1.21 -2.04 -12.15
C ALA A 389 -2.66 -1.52 -12.25
N HIS A 390 -3.66 -2.34 -11.88
CA HIS A 390 -5.05 -1.90 -11.78
C HIS A 390 -5.26 -0.98 -10.57
N VAL A 391 -4.67 -1.32 -9.41
CA VAL A 391 -4.75 -0.48 -8.19
C VAL A 391 -4.17 0.92 -8.44
N VAL A 392 -2.97 1.01 -9.02
CA VAL A 392 -2.32 2.29 -9.35
C VAL A 392 -3.23 3.19 -10.20
N ARG A 393 -3.90 2.62 -11.22
CA ARG A 393 -4.83 3.36 -12.07
C ARG A 393 -6.11 3.75 -11.34
N GLY A 394 -6.60 2.87 -10.45
CA GLY A 394 -7.72 3.17 -9.57
C GLY A 394 -7.44 4.37 -8.69
N VAL A 395 -6.33 4.33 -7.95
CA VAL A 395 -5.92 5.41 -7.04
C VAL A 395 -5.69 6.70 -7.82
N ALA A 396 -5.01 6.64 -8.97
CA ALA A 396 -4.82 7.82 -9.79
C ALA A 396 -6.13 8.46 -10.27
N ARG A 397 -7.13 7.66 -10.68
CA ARG A 397 -8.44 8.18 -11.07
C ARG A 397 -9.19 8.82 -9.91
N PHE A 398 -9.14 8.20 -8.72
CA PHE A 398 -9.70 8.79 -7.50
C PHE A 398 -9.06 10.15 -7.21
N LEU A 399 -7.72 10.21 -7.23
CA LEU A 399 -6.96 11.42 -6.93
C LEU A 399 -7.16 12.53 -7.98
N ASP A 400 -7.14 12.17 -9.28
CA ASP A 400 -7.40 13.10 -10.38
C ASP A 400 -8.82 13.70 -10.25
N HIS A 401 -9.82 12.87 -9.93
CA HIS A 401 -11.19 13.33 -9.73
C HIS A 401 -11.29 14.26 -8.52
N THR A 402 -10.72 13.88 -7.37
CA THR A 402 -10.70 14.74 -6.18
C THR A 402 -10.01 16.08 -6.45
N TYR A 403 -8.92 16.10 -7.22
CA TYR A 403 -8.25 17.34 -7.62
C TYR A 403 -9.13 18.21 -8.53
N LEU A 404 -9.83 17.64 -9.51
CA LEU A 404 -10.75 18.38 -10.36
C LEU A 404 -11.88 19.02 -9.54
N GLN A 405 -12.49 18.26 -8.63
CA GLN A 405 -13.56 18.76 -7.76
C GLN A 405 -13.06 19.86 -6.81
N TRP A 406 -11.86 19.68 -6.24
CA TRP A 406 -11.23 20.71 -5.40
C TRP A 406 -10.99 22.01 -6.18
N LYS A 407 -10.44 21.93 -7.40
CA LYS A 407 -10.23 23.11 -8.25
C LYS A 407 -11.52 23.80 -8.65
N ALA A 408 -12.60 23.05 -8.86
CA ALA A 408 -13.90 23.62 -9.22
C ALA A 408 -14.57 24.36 -8.04
N ALA A 409 -14.15 24.08 -6.81
CA ALA A 409 -14.67 24.69 -5.59
C ALA A 409 -13.88 25.93 -5.11
N GLN A 410 -12.72 26.21 -5.73
CA GLN A 410 -11.96 27.46 -5.55
C GLN A 410 -12.54 28.57 -6.43
#